data_AF-A0A7W1L4I6-F1
#
_entry.id   AF-A0A7W1L4I6-F1
#
_cell.length_a   1.000
_cell.length_b   1.000
_cell.length_c   1.000
_cell.angle_alpha   90.00
_cell.angle_beta   90.00
_cell.angle_gamma   90.00
#
_symmetry.space_group_name_H-M   'P 1'
#
loop_
_entity.id
_entity.type
_entity.pdbx_description
1 polymer ?
#
loop_
_entity_poly.entity_id
_entity_poly.type
_entity_poly.pdbx_seq_one_letter_code
_entity_poly.pdbx_strand_id
1 'polypeptide(L)'
;HRQVEPSLSFTFFNMDNGIVGGYSKEKIALRRAISLGYDRATGIRLLLNGQALPATQPVPPGVPGYDPALAESKLYDPAAARALLDQFGYRDRDGDGYRELPDGKPLTIVRASTPDAAARDADELWKRSMDAIGIRMTTFKQKWPELNKMSEAGQLMMWGLAWITSIPDGDSFFATLYSKNIGSQNDARLRLVEYDRLYEEVRALPEGPARAAIYRKLTQLVLNYAPWLMQNYPYDNVLTQLWLKGYKQHPYLRHQWKYYDVAQRH
;
A
#
# COMPACT_ATOMS: atom_id res chain seq x y z
N HIS A 1 20.25 3.18 16.40
CA HIS A 1 18.92 2.69 16.84
C HIS A 1 18.10 2.37 15.59
N ARG A 2 17.34 1.27 15.60
CA ARG A 2 16.45 0.88 14.49
C ARG A 2 15.06 0.58 15.06
N GLN A 3 14.03 1.11 14.42
CA GLN A 3 12.63 0.79 14.71
C GLN A 3 11.81 0.76 13.43
N VAL A 4 10.64 0.12 13.46
CA VAL A 4 9.66 0.23 12.37
C VAL A 4 9.06 1.63 12.42
N GLU A 5 9.09 2.35 11.30
CA GLU A 5 8.41 3.65 11.20
C GLU A 5 6.89 3.39 11.27
N PRO A 6 6.10 4.25 11.92
CA PRO A 6 4.64 4.15 11.90
C PRO A 6 4.09 4.60 10.53
N SER A 7 4.56 3.95 9.47
CA SER A 7 4.24 4.23 8.08
C SER A 7 3.99 2.94 7.28
N LEU A 8 3.25 3.08 6.18
CA LEU A 8 2.96 2.05 5.21
C LEU A 8 3.27 2.59 3.82
N SER A 9 4.07 1.86 3.05
CA SER A 9 4.11 2.02 1.59
C SER A 9 3.13 1.08 0.92
N PHE A 10 2.33 1.58 0.00
CA PHE A 10 1.31 0.81 -0.72
C PHE A 10 1.17 1.28 -2.17
N THR A 11 0.44 0.52 -2.98
CA THR A 11 -0.05 0.95 -4.28
C THR A 11 -1.56 0.82 -4.29
N PHE A 12 -2.26 1.91 -4.57
CA PHE A 12 -3.72 1.85 -4.66
C PHE A 12 -4.18 1.38 -6.02
N PHE A 13 -5.34 0.74 -6.05
CA PHE A 13 -6.13 0.51 -7.24
C PHE A 13 -7.31 1.47 -7.22
N ASN A 14 -7.46 2.28 -8.26
CA ASN A 14 -8.60 3.19 -8.36
C ASN A 14 -9.89 2.38 -8.57
N MET A 15 -10.77 2.41 -7.57
CA MET A 15 -12.02 1.65 -7.54
C MET A 15 -13.06 2.14 -8.56
N ASP A 16 -12.90 3.34 -9.12
CA ASP A 16 -13.72 3.88 -10.21
C ASP A 16 -13.18 3.47 -11.61
N ASN A 17 -11.98 2.90 -11.70
CA ASN A 17 -11.40 2.46 -12.98
C ASN A 17 -12.10 1.19 -13.51
N GLY A 18 -12.46 1.17 -14.80
CA GLY A 18 -13.17 0.03 -15.41
C GLY A 18 -12.40 -1.30 -15.49
N ILE A 19 -11.07 -1.28 -15.35
CA ILE A 19 -10.22 -2.49 -15.39
C ILE A 19 -9.94 -2.99 -13.98
N VAL A 20 -9.30 -2.17 -13.14
CA VAL A 20 -8.84 -2.59 -11.81
C VAL A 20 -9.84 -2.29 -10.70
N GLY A 21 -10.85 -1.45 -10.95
CA GLY A 21 -11.85 -1.03 -9.99
C GLY A 21 -13.07 -1.94 -9.92
N GLY A 22 -14.05 -1.56 -9.11
CA GLY A 22 -15.28 -2.32 -8.88
C GLY A 22 -15.16 -3.46 -7.84
N TYR A 23 -16.34 -4.01 -7.51
CA TYR A 23 -16.56 -4.93 -6.38
C TYR A 23 -16.94 -6.35 -6.81
N SER A 24 -16.94 -6.65 -8.11
CA SER A 24 -17.18 -8.02 -8.58
C SER A 24 -16.03 -8.95 -8.15
N LYS A 25 -16.33 -10.24 -8.00
CA LYS A 25 -15.32 -11.24 -7.61
C LYS A 25 -14.15 -11.29 -8.59
N GLU A 26 -14.43 -11.13 -9.88
CA GLU A 26 -13.45 -11.07 -10.97
C GLU A 26 -12.48 -9.89 -10.81
N LYS A 27 -12.99 -8.69 -10.51
CA LYS A 27 -12.16 -7.50 -10.27
C LYS A 27 -11.33 -7.60 -8.99
N ILE A 28 -11.92 -8.13 -7.92
CA ILE A 28 -11.21 -8.42 -6.67
C ILE A 28 -10.08 -9.45 -6.93
N ALA A 29 -10.37 -10.50 -7.71
CA ALA A 29 -9.40 -11.53 -8.07
C ALA A 29 -8.22 -10.95 -8.86
N LEU A 30 -8.45 -10.03 -9.81
CA LEU A 30 -7.39 -9.33 -10.52
C LEU A 30 -6.46 -8.55 -9.57
N ARG A 31 -7.02 -7.73 -8.66
CA ARG A 31 -6.21 -6.97 -7.68
C ARG A 31 -5.42 -7.86 -6.73
N ARG A 32 -6.02 -8.99 -6.31
CA ARG A 32 -5.35 -10.01 -5.49
C ARG A 32 -4.25 -10.75 -6.26
N ALA A 33 -4.47 -11.08 -7.53
CA ALA A 33 -3.46 -11.70 -8.38
C ALA A 33 -2.27 -10.76 -8.62
N ILE A 34 -2.53 -9.47 -8.91
CA ILE A 34 -1.48 -8.44 -8.99
C ILE A 34 -0.72 -8.36 -7.66
N SER A 35 -1.44 -8.38 -6.53
CA SER A 35 -0.83 -8.41 -5.20
C SER A 35 0.05 -9.63 -4.98
N LEU A 36 -0.39 -10.84 -5.35
CA LEU A 36 0.40 -12.07 -5.22
C LEU A 36 1.57 -12.14 -6.22
N GLY A 37 1.45 -11.47 -7.36
CA GLY A 37 2.47 -11.42 -8.40
C GLY A 37 3.58 -10.40 -8.16
N TYR A 38 3.42 -9.45 -7.24
CA TYR A 38 4.46 -8.47 -6.94
C TYR A 38 5.49 -8.99 -5.93
N ASP A 39 6.75 -9.07 -6.36
CA ASP A 39 7.86 -9.57 -5.55
C ASP A 39 8.35 -8.53 -4.52
N ARG A 40 7.59 -8.40 -3.42
CA ARG A 40 7.90 -7.49 -2.31
C ARG A 40 9.27 -7.75 -1.70
N ALA A 41 9.68 -9.01 -1.59
CA ALA A 41 10.95 -9.37 -0.97
C ALA A 41 12.14 -8.85 -1.79
N THR A 42 12.10 -9.01 -3.11
CA THR A 42 13.09 -8.41 -4.01
C THR A 42 13.02 -6.90 -3.99
N GLY A 43 11.83 -6.30 -3.94
CA GLY A 43 11.66 -4.84 -3.79
C GLY A 43 12.33 -4.30 -2.53
N ILE A 44 12.08 -4.92 -1.38
CA ILE A 44 12.71 -4.55 -0.11
C ILE A 44 14.23 -4.71 -0.17
N ARG A 45 14.72 -5.82 -0.75
CA ARG A 45 16.16 -6.08 -0.85
C ARG A 45 16.87 -5.09 -1.77
N LEU A 46 16.35 -4.86 -2.97
CA LEU A 46 17.03 -4.10 -4.02
C LEU A 46 16.73 -2.61 -3.97
N LEU A 47 15.47 -2.22 -3.77
CA LEU A 47 15.05 -0.82 -3.80
C LEU A 47 15.23 -0.14 -2.44
N LEU A 48 15.12 -0.90 -1.35
CA LEU A 48 15.20 -0.39 0.01
C LEU A 48 16.43 -0.88 0.78
N ASN A 49 17.36 -1.60 0.15
CA ASN A 49 18.57 -2.15 0.79
C ASN A 49 18.27 -2.96 2.08
N GLY A 50 17.17 -3.70 2.09
CA GLY A 50 16.71 -4.46 3.26
C GLY A 50 16.18 -3.59 4.41
N GLN A 51 15.93 -2.29 4.18
CA GLN A 51 15.49 -1.34 5.21
C GLN A 51 13.98 -1.27 5.40
N ALA A 52 13.28 -2.40 5.32
CA ALA A 52 11.85 -2.46 5.60
C ALA A 52 11.39 -3.88 5.96
N LEU A 53 10.25 -3.96 6.65
CA LEU A 53 9.47 -5.19 6.78
C LEU A 53 8.47 -5.30 5.62
N PRO A 54 8.11 -6.52 5.17
CA PRO A 54 7.01 -6.68 4.23
C PRO A 54 5.67 -6.35 4.91
N ALA A 55 4.81 -5.62 4.20
CA ALA A 55 3.51 -5.22 4.74
C ALA A 55 2.43 -6.26 4.48
N THR A 56 1.66 -6.58 5.52
CA THR A 56 0.57 -7.59 5.49
C THR A 56 -0.81 -6.99 5.77
N GLN A 57 -0.86 -5.79 6.36
CA GLN A 57 -2.10 -5.11 6.74
C GLN A 57 -1.93 -3.56 6.70
N PRO A 58 -3.01 -2.78 6.71
CA PRO A 58 -2.94 -1.32 6.59
C PRO A 58 -2.17 -0.63 7.73
N VAL A 59 -2.34 -1.13 8.96
CA VAL A 59 -1.68 -0.57 10.14
C VAL A 59 -0.31 -1.25 10.31
N PRO A 60 0.79 -0.51 10.57
CA PRO A 60 2.11 -1.10 10.80
C PRO A 60 2.27 -1.66 12.23
N PRO A 61 3.22 -2.60 12.45
CA PRO A 61 3.56 -3.09 13.79
C PRO A 61 3.90 -1.95 14.74
N GLY A 62 3.37 -2.01 15.98
CA GLY A 62 3.61 -1.01 17.01
C GLY A 62 2.62 0.16 17.03
N VAL A 63 1.70 0.23 16.07
CA VAL A 63 0.59 1.21 16.05
C VAL A 63 -0.71 0.53 16.50
N PRO A 64 -1.50 1.14 17.41
CA PRO A 64 -2.81 0.61 17.79
C PRO A 64 -3.71 0.36 16.58
N GLY A 65 -4.31 -0.83 16.51
CA GLY A 65 -5.04 -1.31 15.34
C GLY A 65 -4.29 -2.36 14.52
N TYR A 66 -2.98 -2.54 14.72
CA TYR A 66 -2.24 -3.68 14.22
C TYR A 66 -2.70 -4.98 14.89
N ASP A 67 -2.96 -6.01 14.10
CA ASP A 67 -3.28 -7.34 14.60
C ASP A 67 -2.34 -8.40 14.00
N PRO A 68 -1.45 -9.02 14.80
CA PRO A 68 -0.54 -10.05 14.30
C PRO A 68 -1.28 -11.29 13.78
N ALA A 69 -2.51 -11.54 14.20
CA ALA A 69 -3.31 -12.67 13.71
C ALA A 69 -3.84 -12.48 12.27
N LEU A 70 -3.80 -11.25 11.74
CA LEU A 70 -4.18 -10.94 10.37
C LEU A 70 -3.00 -10.98 9.39
N ALA A 71 -1.80 -11.30 9.85
CA ALA A 71 -0.63 -11.37 8.97
C ALA A 71 -0.84 -12.45 7.89
N GLU A 72 -0.88 -12.03 6.63
CA GLU A 72 -0.94 -12.96 5.50
C GLU A 72 0.32 -13.82 5.45
N SER A 73 0.14 -15.15 5.36
CA SER A 73 1.24 -16.11 5.35
C SER A 73 1.99 -16.16 4.01
N LYS A 74 1.39 -15.68 2.91
CA LYS A 74 1.96 -15.68 1.57
C LYS A 74 1.76 -14.34 0.88
N LEU A 75 2.83 -13.55 0.82
CA LEU A 75 2.83 -12.24 0.18
C LEU A 75 3.33 -12.26 -1.28
N TYR A 76 3.90 -13.37 -1.75
CA TYR A 76 4.35 -13.52 -3.14
C TYR A 76 4.20 -14.98 -3.57
N ASP A 77 3.32 -15.21 -4.53
CA ASP A 77 3.05 -16.53 -5.09
C ASP A 77 2.55 -16.38 -6.55
N PRO A 78 3.45 -16.22 -7.53
CA PRO A 78 3.07 -16.09 -8.94
C PRO A 78 2.27 -17.27 -9.48
N ALA A 79 2.47 -18.47 -8.93
CA ALA A 79 1.70 -19.65 -9.33
C ALA A 79 0.25 -19.54 -8.88
N ALA A 80 0.02 -19.16 -7.61
CA ALA A 80 -1.33 -18.88 -7.12
C ALA A 80 -1.97 -17.68 -7.84
N ALA A 81 -1.20 -16.64 -8.18
CA ALA A 81 -1.67 -15.50 -8.96
C ALA A 81 -2.19 -15.94 -10.34
N ARG A 82 -1.43 -16.76 -11.07
CA ARG A 82 -1.85 -17.31 -12.37
C ARG A 82 -3.11 -18.17 -12.24
N ALA A 83 -3.15 -19.07 -11.26
CA ALA A 83 -4.32 -19.93 -11.03
C ALA A 83 -5.58 -19.10 -10.71
N LEU A 84 -5.44 -18.03 -9.93
CA LEU A 84 -6.53 -17.11 -9.61
C LEU A 84 -7.02 -16.36 -10.87
N LEU A 85 -6.11 -15.91 -11.73
CA LEU A 85 -6.45 -15.29 -13.01
C LEU A 85 -7.20 -16.27 -13.93
N ASP A 86 -6.70 -17.51 -14.05
CA ASP A 86 -7.30 -18.58 -14.87
C ASP A 86 -8.72 -18.92 -14.42
N GLN A 87 -8.96 -18.95 -13.11
CA GLN A 87 -10.27 -19.23 -12.50
C GLN A 87 -11.33 -18.19 -12.90
N PHE A 88 -10.92 -16.93 -13.05
CA PHE A 88 -11.82 -15.83 -13.40
C PHE A 88 -11.81 -15.47 -14.89
N GLY A 89 -11.16 -16.27 -15.73
CA GLY A 89 -11.22 -16.14 -17.19
C GLY A 89 -10.23 -15.15 -17.80
N TYR A 90 -9.27 -14.66 -17.02
CA TYR A 90 -8.13 -13.90 -17.53
C TYR A 90 -7.14 -14.86 -18.17
N ARG A 91 -7.13 -14.98 -19.49
CA ARG A 91 -6.34 -15.98 -20.21
C ARG A 91 -5.73 -15.35 -21.43
N ASP A 92 -4.55 -15.82 -21.80
CA ASP A 92 -3.91 -15.54 -23.08
C ASP A 92 -4.62 -16.37 -24.15
N ARG A 93 -5.37 -15.71 -25.03
CA ARG A 93 -6.19 -16.32 -26.09
C ARG A 93 -5.52 -16.24 -27.45
N ASP A 94 -4.67 -15.25 -27.67
CA ASP A 94 -4.01 -15.00 -28.95
C ASP A 94 -2.57 -15.52 -29.01
N GLY A 95 -2.04 -16.00 -27.88
CA GLY A 95 -0.72 -16.61 -27.75
C GLY A 95 0.42 -15.60 -27.67
N ASP A 96 0.14 -14.33 -27.38
CA ASP A 96 1.15 -13.26 -27.32
C ASP A 96 1.94 -13.22 -26.00
N GLY A 97 1.60 -14.09 -25.05
CA GLY A 97 2.20 -14.20 -23.73
C GLY A 97 1.52 -13.35 -22.65
N TYR A 98 0.52 -12.54 -23.02
CA TYR A 98 -0.27 -11.72 -22.12
C TYR A 98 -1.73 -12.18 -22.07
N ARG A 99 -2.35 -12.02 -20.90
CA ARG A 99 -3.74 -12.42 -20.67
C ARG A 99 -4.69 -11.32 -21.14
N GLU A 100 -5.85 -11.69 -21.64
CA GLU A 100 -6.97 -10.78 -21.89
C GLU A 100 -7.90 -10.67 -20.68
N LEU A 101 -8.78 -9.68 -20.71
CA LEU A 101 -9.97 -9.63 -19.86
C LEU A 101 -10.90 -10.82 -20.15
N PRO A 102 -11.80 -11.19 -19.21
CA PRO A 102 -12.74 -12.30 -19.42
C PRO A 102 -13.68 -12.10 -20.62
N ASP A 103 -13.95 -10.85 -21.01
CA ASP A 103 -14.71 -10.50 -22.22
C ASP A 103 -13.88 -10.56 -23.51
N GLY A 104 -12.60 -10.93 -23.43
CA GLY A 104 -11.68 -11.07 -24.56
C GLY A 104 -11.00 -9.77 -25.00
N LYS A 105 -11.26 -8.63 -24.34
CA LYS A 105 -10.55 -7.38 -24.63
C LYS A 105 -9.14 -7.42 -24.06
N PRO A 106 -8.18 -6.68 -24.65
CA PRO A 106 -6.82 -6.57 -24.11
C PRO A 106 -6.81 -6.10 -22.65
N LEU A 107 -6.08 -6.80 -21.79
CA LEU A 107 -5.77 -6.34 -20.43
C LEU A 107 -4.43 -5.61 -20.46
N THR A 108 -4.46 -4.31 -20.20
CA THR A 108 -3.24 -3.52 -19.95
C THR A 108 -3.40 -2.75 -18.67
N ILE A 109 -2.47 -2.96 -17.74
CA ILE A 109 -2.37 -2.22 -16.50
C ILE A 109 -1.45 -1.03 -16.70
N VAL A 110 -1.93 0.16 -16.39
CA VAL A 110 -1.15 1.40 -16.45
C VAL A 110 -0.84 1.86 -15.04
N ARG A 111 0.44 1.79 -14.65
CA ARG A 111 0.91 2.30 -13.36
C ARG A 111 1.46 3.71 -13.51
N ALA A 112 1.01 4.64 -12.70
CA ALA A 112 1.64 5.96 -12.63
C ALA A 112 3.00 5.87 -11.93
N SER A 113 3.96 6.68 -12.35
CA SER A 113 5.28 6.73 -11.74
C SER A 113 5.96 8.08 -11.97
N THR A 114 6.83 8.48 -11.04
CA THR A 114 7.74 9.61 -11.23
C THR A 114 8.89 9.26 -12.18
N PRO A 115 9.56 10.25 -12.81
CA PRO A 115 10.61 10.03 -13.79
C PRO A 115 12.02 9.84 -13.19
N ASP A 116 12.16 9.88 -11.87
CA ASP A 116 13.46 9.71 -11.19
C ASP A 116 14.00 8.28 -11.27
N ALA A 117 15.29 8.11 -10.95
CA ALA A 117 15.99 6.84 -11.09
C ALA A 117 15.42 5.74 -10.17
N ALA A 118 15.13 6.07 -8.90
CA ALA A 118 14.57 5.11 -7.96
C ALA A 118 13.20 4.58 -8.43
N ALA A 119 12.38 5.47 -9.00
CA ALA A 119 11.12 5.09 -9.60
C ALA A 119 11.27 4.22 -10.86
N ARG A 120 12.39 4.34 -11.59
CA ARG A 120 12.70 3.51 -12.76
C ARG A 120 13.02 2.06 -12.37
N ASP A 121 13.85 1.87 -11.36
CA ASP A 121 14.16 0.53 -10.82
C ASP A 121 12.90 -0.16 -10.27
N ALA A 122 12.02 0.62 -9.62
CA ALA A 122 10.72 0.14 -9.17
C ALA A 122 9.82 -0.29 -10.33
N ASP A 123 9.81 0.47 -11.42
CA ASP A 123 9.02 0.15 -12.61
C ASP A 123 9.49 -1.13 -13.32
N GLU A 124 10.80 -1.37 -13.37
CA GLU A 124 11.35 -2.62 -13.91
C GLU A 124 10.95 -3.83 -13.06
N LEU A 125 10.99 -3.70 -11.73
CA LEU A 125 10.50 -4.73 -10.81
C LEU A 125 9.01 -5.01 -11.03
N TRP A 126 8.20 -3.95 -11.17
CA TRP A 126 6.78 -4.07 -11.44
C TRP A 126 6.50 -4.76 -12.77
N LYS A 127 7.17 -4.34 -13.84
CA LYS A 127 7.06 -4.97 -15.16
C LYS A 127 7.42 -6.45 -15.10
N ARG A 128 8.59 -6.79 -14.54
CA ARG A 128 9.02 -8.19 -14.37
C ARG A 128 8.01 -9.02 -13.58
N SER A 129 7.46 -8.44 -12.50
CA SER A 129 6.47 -9.08 -11.65
C SER A 129 5.16 -9.38 -12.40
N MET A 130 4.69 -8.43 -13.20
CA MET A 130 3.46 -8.58 -13.98
C MET A 130 3.67 -9.52 -15.19
N ASP A 131 4.82 -9.44 -15.87
CA ASP A 131 5.20 -10.36 -16.94
C ASP A 131 5.21 -11.82 -16.42
N ALA A 132 5.68 -12.08 -15.20
CA ALA A 132 5.71 -13.42 -14.58
C ALA A 132 4.32 -14.05 -14.33
N ILE A 133 3.25 -13.24 -14.37
CA ILE A 133 1.86 -13.69 -14.26
C ILE A 133 1.07 -13.46 -15.55
N GLY A 134 1.73 -13.04 -16.64
CA GLY A 134 1.11 -12.79 -17.94
C GLY A 134 0.23 -11.53 -17.98
N ILE A 135 0.51 -10.51 -17.16
CA ILE A 135 -0.20 -9.23 -17.21
C ILE A 135 0.67 -8.20 -17.93
N ARG A 136 0.12 -7.60 -18.99
CA ARG A 136 0.79 -6.49 -19.68
C ARG A 136 0.72 -5.25 -18.80
N MET A 137 1.88 -4.71 -18.46
CA MET A 137 1.99 -3.47 -17.67
C MET A 137 2.78 -2.40 -18.42
N THR A 138 2.27 -1.17 -18.40
CA THR A 138 2.96 0.03 -18.86
C THR A 138 3.00 1.09 -17.76
N THR A 139 3.86 2.07 -17.93
CA THR A 139 4.06 3.15 -16.95
C THR A 139 3.68 4.50 -17.53
N PHE A 140 2.87 5.25 -16.80
CA PHE A 140 2.57 6.65 -17.10
C PHE A 140 3.46 7.57 -16.25
N LYS A 141 4.32 8.35 -16.89
CA LYS A 141 5.34 9.17 -16.22
C LYS A 141 4.90 10.62 -16.04
N GLN A 142 4.98 11.13 -14.81
CA GLN A 142 4.69 12.54 -14.50
C GLN A 142 5.35 12.97 -13.17
N LYS A 143 5.57 14.27 -12.96
CA LYS A 143 6.10 14.83 -11.71
C LYS A 143 5.11 14.62 -10.55
N TRP A 144 5.64 14.43 -9.34
CA TRP A 144 4.85 14.14 -8.14
C TRP A 144 3.67 15.09 -7.89
N PRO A 145 3.81 16.44 -7.94
CA PRO A 145 2.68 17.33 -7.67
C PRO A 145 1.52 17.16 -8.64
N GLU A 146 1.83 16.81 -9.89
CA GLU A 146 0.81 16.61 -10.91
C GLU A 146 0.18 15.21 -10.79
N LEU A 147 0.96 14.17 -10.49
CA LEU A 147 0.41 12.86 -10.12
C LEU A 147 -0.54 12.94 -8.93
N ASN A 148 -0.22 13.75 -7.91
CA ASN A 148 -1.09 13.95 -6.76
C ASN A 148 -2.44 14.56 -7.15
N LYS A 149 -2.44 15.62 -7.97
CA LYS A 149 -3.69 16.22 -8.50
C LYS A 149 -4.50 15.22 -9.32
N MET A 150 -3.84 14.45 -10.18
CA MET A 150 -4.48 13.41 -11.00
C MET A 150 -5.06 12.29 -10.12
N SER A 151 -4.38 11.93 -9.03
CA SER A 151 -4.82 10.94 -8.04
C SER A 151 -6.10 11.40 -7.35
N GLU A 152 -6.10 12.62 -6.80
CA GLU A 152 -7.26 13.26 -6.17
C GLU A 152 -8.45 13.36 -7.14
N ALA A 153 -8.18 13.71 -8.41
CA ALA A 153 -9.17 13.74 -9.48
C ALA A 153 -9.65 12.35 -9.97
N GLY A 154 -9.04 11.25 -9.50
CA GLY A 154 -9.39 9.88 -9.89
C GLY A 154 -8.99 9.51 -11.32
N GLN A 155 -7.98 10.18 -11.87
CA GLN A 155 -7.52 10.00 -13.26
C GLN A 155 -6.45 8.91 -13.41
N LEU A 156 -5.85 8.44 -12.31
CA LEU A 156 -4.85 7.38 -12.32
C LEU A 156 -5.50 6.01 -12.13
N MET A 157 -5.03 4.98 -12.85
CA MET A 157 -5.48 3.61 -12.65
C MET A 157 -4.91 3.01 -11.34
N MET A 158 -3.60 3.20 -11.13
CA MET A 158 -2.91 2.83 -9.89
C MET A 158 -1.65 3.66 -9.72
N TRP A 159 -1.27 3.96 -8.48
CA TRP A 159 -0.02 4.66 -8.15
C TRP A 159 0.49 4.25 -6.77
N GLY A 160 1.82 4.28 -6.61
CA GLY A 160 2.48 3.98 -5.34
C GLY A 160 2.54 5.22 -4.46
N LEU A 161 2.09 5.08 -3.22
CA LEU A 161 2.08 6.12 -2.19
C LEU A 161 2.60 5.56 -0.88
N ALA A 162 2.86 6.44 0.08
CA ALA A 162 3.12 6.08 1.45
C ALA A 162 2.26 6.93 2.38
N TRP A 163 1.81 6.33 3.48
CA TRP A 163 1.14 7.03 4.56
C TRP A 163 1.93 6.88 5.84
N ILE A 164 2.03 7.95 6.62
CA ILE A 164 2.71 7.98 7.90
C ILE A 164 1.83 8.67 8.94
N THR A 165 1.70 8.05 10.11
CA THR A 165 0.94 8.65 11.21
C THR A 165 1.85 9.41 12.16
N SER A 166 1.40 10.60 12.58
CA SER A 166 2.02 11.42 13.62
C SER A 166 1.29 11.32 14.96
N ILE A 167 0.19 10.55 15.00
CA ILE A 167 -0.59 10.25 16.20
C ILE A 167 -0.39 8.78 16.58
N PRO A 168 -0.45 8.44 17.88
CA PRO A 168 -0.27 7.08 18.37
C PRO A 168 -1.50 6.20 18.14
N ASP A 169 -2.05 6.24 16.93
CA ASP A 169 -3.32 5.63 16.59
C ASP A 169 -3.39 5.22 15.10
N GLY A 170 -4.02 4.09 14.83
CA GLY A 170 -4.22 3.56 13.48
C GLY A 170 -5.31 4.26 12.68
N ASP A 171 -6.15 5.10 13.30
CA ASP A 171 -7.24 5.85 12.68
C ASP A 171 -6.85 6.50 11.35
N SER A 172 -5.68 7.13 11.30
CA SER A 172 -5.24 7.85 10.09
C SER A 172 -5.05 6.95 8.87
N PHE A 173 -4.71 5.66 9.05
CA PHE A 173 -4.63 4.69 7.95
C PHE A 173 -6.02 4.23 7.47
N PHE A 174 -7.02 4.25 8.35
CA PHE A 174 -8.39 3.90 7.97
C PHE A 174 -9.12 5.09 7.35
N ALA A 175 -8.79 6.32 7.77
CA ALA A 175 -9.29 7.57 7.24
C ALA A 175 -9.03 7.70 5.73
N THR A 176 -7.87 7.25 5.25
CA THR A 176 -7.48 7.29 3.83
C THR A 176 -8.28 6.31 2.95
N LEU A 177 -9.24 5.57 3.51
CA LEU A 177 -10.17 4.73 2.74
C LEU A 177 -11.65 5.04 3.04
N TYR A 178 -11.92 6.04 3.89
CA TYR A 178 -13.26 6.53 4.17
C TYR A 178 -13.84 7.25 2.94
N SER A 179 -15.09 6.96 2.56
CA SER A 179 -15.65 7.48 1.30
C SER A 179 -15.79 9.00 1.26
N LYS A 180 -16.00 9.67 2.39
CA LYS A 180 -16.08 11.14 2.44
C LYS A 180 -14.73 11.83 2.21
N ASN A 181 -13.63 11.07 2.19
CA ASN A 181 -12.29 11.58 1.89
C ASN A 181 -11.91 11.40 0.40
N ILE A 182 -12.83 10.95 -0.45
CA ILE A 182 -12.61 10.89 -1.91
C ILE A 182 -12.42 12.31 -2.45
N GLY A 183 -11.44 12.49 -3.35
CA GLY A 183 -11.00 13.82 -3.79
C GLY A 183 -9.95 14.47 -2.89
N SER A 184 -9.52 13.76 -1.84
CA SER A 184 -8.39 14.15 -0.99
C SER A 184 -7.54 12.91 -0.66
N GLN A 185 -7.66 12.34 0.54
CA GLN A 185 -6.83 11.25 1.06
C GLN A 185 -7.25 9.84 0.60
N ASN A 186 -8.46 9.68 0.05
CA ASN A 186 -8.92 8.38 -0.45
C ASN A 186 -8.65 8.23 -1.95
N ASP A 187 -7.38 8.04 -2.28
CA ASP A 187 -6.89 7.84 -3.65
C ASP A 187 -7.42 6.56 -4.31
N ALA A 188 -7.70 5.53 -3.50
CA ALA A 188 -8.32 4.30 -4.00
C ALA A 188 -9.79 4.52 -4.39
N ARG A 189 -10.44 5.57 -3.90
CA ARG A 189 -11.86 5.88 -4.15
C ARG A 189 -12.81 4.79 -3.66
N LEU A 190 -12.43 4.13 -2.56
CA LEU A 190 -13.24 3.07 -1.95
C LEU A 190 -14.59 3.63 -1.48
N ARG A 191 -15.66 2.95 -1.86
CA ARG A 191 -17.04 3.22 -1.44
C ARG A 191 -17.67 1.92 -0.96
N LEU A 192 -17.62 1.71 0.34
CA LEU A 192 -18.22 0.55 0.99
C LEU A 192 -19.03 1.04 2.18
N VAL A 193 -20.36 0.86 2.12
CA VAL A 193 -21.28 1.29 3.18
C VAL A 193 -20.89 0.71 4.54
N GLU A 194 -20.49 -0.58 4.56
CA GLU A 194 -20.02 -1.23 5.78
C GLU A 194 -18.73 -0.61 6.33
N TYR A 195 -17.79 -0.26 5.44
CA TYR A 195 -16.54 0.39 5.83
C TYR A 195 -16.81 1.76 6.44
N ASP A 196 -17.63 2.58 5.78
CA ASP A 196 -17.98 3.92 6.26
C ASP A 196 -18.68 3.86 7.62
N ARG A 197 -19.64 2.94 7.79
CA ARG A 197 -20.34 2.73 9.06
C ARG A 197 -19.39 2.34 10.18
N LEU A 198 -18.49 1.39 9.94
CA LEU A 198 -17.51 0.94 10.94
C LEU A 198 -16.51 2.06 11.27
N TYR A 199 -16.09 2.84 10.28
CA TYR A 199 -15.17 3.95 10.50
C TYR A 199 -15.83 5.11 11.28
N GLU A 200 -17.10 5.40 11.05
CA GLU A 200 -17.84 6.36 11.88
C GLU A 200 -18.03 5.86 13.32
N GLU A 201 -18.31 4.56 13.49
CA GLU A 201 -18.46 3.91 14.80
C GLU A 201 -17.15 3.94 15.62
N VAL A 202 -16.00 3.57 15.01
CA VAL A 202 -14.73 3.49 15.73
C VAL A 202 -14.24 4.84 16.25
N ARG A 203 -14.59 5.93 15.57
CA ARG A 203 -14.23 7.30 15.97
C ARG A 203 -14.96 7.79 17.21
N ALA A 204 -16.08 7.17 17.57
CA ALA A 204 -16.83 7.50 18.79
C ALA A 204 -16.37 6.65 20.00
N LEU A 205 -15.51 5.65 19.79
CA LEU A 205 -15.07 4.74 20.84
C LEU A 205 -13.74 5.18 21.48
N PRO A 206 -13.60 5.05 22.81
CA PRO A 206 -12.30 5.19 23.45
C PRO A 206 -11.38 4.01 23.07
N GLU A 207 -10.10 4.12 23.38
CA GLU A 207 -9.17 3.01 23.27
C GLU A 207 -9.64 1.81 24.11
N GLY A 208 -9.54 0.61 23.53
CA GLY A 208 -9.91 -0.63 24.21
C GLY A 208 -10.32 -1.76 23.26
N PRO A 209 -10.77 -2.90 23.82
CA PRO A 209 -11.08 -4.10 23.04
C PRO A 209 -12.16 -3.90 21.97
N ALA A 210 -13.18 -3.08 22.25
CA ALA A 210 -14.24 -2.77 21.29
C ALA A 210 -13.70 -2.04 20.05
N ARG A 211 -12.85 -1.03 20.26
CA ARG A 211 -12.19 -0.27 19.20
C ARG A 211 -11.26 -1.16 18.36
N ALA A 212 -10.46 -1.99 19.03
CA ALA A 212 -9.59 -2.96 18.37
C ALA A 212 -10.36 -3.97 17.50
N ALA A 213 -11.53 -4.42 17.96
CA ALA A 213 -12.39 -5.33 17.18
C ALA A 213 -12.92 -4.67 15.90
N ILE A 214 -13.23 -3.37 15.92
CA ILE A 214 -13.63 -2.64 14.71
C ILE A 214 -12.44 -2.45 13.77
N TYR A 215 -11.24 -2.10 14.26
CA TYR A 215 -10.05 -2.02 13.41
C TYR A 215 -9.71 -3.34 12.73
N ARG A 216 -9.89 -4.46 13.42
CA ARG A 216 -9.78 -5.80 12.81
C ARG A 216 -10.76 -5.97 11.65
N LYS A 217 -12.04 -5.59 11.81
CA LYS A 217 -13.05 -5.68 10.75
C LYS A 217 -12.74 -4.76 9.57
N LEU A 218 -12.33 -3.51 9.83
CA LEU A 218 -11.90 -2.57 8.78
C LEU A 218 -10.72 -3.16 7.99
N THR A 219 -9.72 -3.70 8.69
CA THR A 219 -8.58 -4.39 8.06
C THR A 219 -9.05 -5.55 7.18
N GLN A 220 -9.94 -6.41 7.69
CA GLN A 220 -10.50 -7.51 6.91
C GLN A 220 -11.21 -7.03 5.64
N LEU A 221 -11.95 -5.91 5.68
CA LEU A 221 -12.56 -5.32 4.50
C LEU A 221 -11.49 -4.88 3.47
N VAL A 222 -10.40 -4.26 3.92
CA VAL A 222 -9.30 -3.88 3.03
C VAL A 222 -8.65 -5.13 2.40
N LEU A 223 -8.37 -6.17 3.18
CA LEU A 223 -7.82 -7.44 2.66
C LEU A 223 -8.80 -8.17 1.72
N ASN A 224 -10.10 -8.04 1.99
CA ASN A 224 -11.15 -8.69 1.21
C ASN A 224 -11.38 -8.04 -0.15
N TYR A 225 -11.50 -6.72 -0.16
CA TYR A 225 -11.75 -5.96 -1.38
C TYR A 225 -10.47 -5.54 -2.09
N ALA A 226 -9.31 -5.65 -1.45
CA ALA A 226 -7.98 -5.35 -1.97
C ALA A 226 -7.90 -4.00 -2.71
N PRO A 227 -8.37 -2.87 -2.14
CA PRO A 227 -8.20 -1.56 -2.78
C PRO A 227 -6.73 -1.13 -2.82
N TRP A 228 -5.88 -1.76 -2.00
CA TRP A 228 -4.44 -1.54 -1.94
C TRP A 228 -3.66 -2.85 -2.10
N LEU A 229 -2.53 -2.77 -2.79
CA LEU A 229 -1.41 -3.66 -2.63
C LEU A 229 -0.47 -3.06 -1.57
N MET A 230 -0.43 -3.65 -0.38
CA MET A 230 0.48 -3.24 0.69
C MET A 230 1.90 -3.73 0.38
N GLN A 231 2.89 -2.84 0.38
CA GLN A 231 4.25 -3.19 -0.02
C GLN A 231 5.15 -3.45 1.17
N ASN A 232 5.36 -2.45 2.02
CA ASN A 232 6.36 -2.52 3.09
C ASN A 232 6.08 -1.54 4.23
N TYR A 233 6.64 -1.84 5.40
CA TYR A 233 6.79 -0.94 6.54
C TYR A 233 8.27 -0.55 6.65
N PRO A 234 8.66 0.67 6.26
CA PRO A 234 10.05 1.14 6.34
C PRO A 234 10.63 1.07 7.76
N TYR A 235 11.94 0.86 7.86
CA TYR A 235 12.66 1.12 9.10
C TYR A 235 13.11 2.57 9.18
N ASP A 236 13.02 3.14 10.37
CA ASP A 236 13.71 4.37 10.73
C ASP A 236 15.03 4.00 11.44
N ASN A 237 16.15 4.53 10.93
CA ASN A 237 17.48 4.26 11.45
C ASN A 237 18.14 5.57 11.89
N VAL A 238 18.48 5.66 13.18
CA VAL A 238 19.22 6.79 13.73
C VAL A 238 20.63 6.36 14.14
N LEU A 239 21.63 7.03 13.58
CA LEU A 239 23.03 6.91 13.97
C LEU A 239 23.36 8.02 14.98
N THR A 240 23.83 7.62 16.16
CA THR A 240 24.27 8.55 17.20
C THR A 240 25.75 8.35 17.48
N GLN A 241 26.43 9.42 17.89
CA GLN A 241 27.82 9.35 18.35
C GLN A 241 27.87 8.82 19.78
N LEU A 242 28.95 8.14 20.17
CA LEU A 242 29.10 7.55 21.51
C LEU A 242 29.02 8.57 22.65
N TRP A 243 29.40 9.83 22.38
CA TRP A 243 29.34 10.91 23.35
C TRP A 243 27.92 11.47 23.55
N LEU A 244 26.95 11.15 22.67
CA LEU A 244 25.57 11.55 22.83
C LEU A 244 24.86 10.63 23.82
N LYS A 245 24.66 11.12 25.05
CA LYS A 245 23.96 10.39 26.12
C LYS A 245 22.49 10.79 26.19
N GLY A 246 21.63 9.87 26.62
CA GLY A 246 20.21 10.14 26.88
C GLY A 246 19.30 10.27 25.65
N TYR A 247 19.83 10.05 24.44
CA TYR A 247 19.02 10.07 23.22
C TYR A 247 17.94 8.98 23.24
N LYS A 248 16.67 9.40 23.12
CA LYS A 248 15.52 8.53 22.89
C LYS A 248 14.77 9.04 21.67
N GLN A 249 14.67 8.19 20.66
CA GLN A 249 13.90 8.49 19.46
C GLN A 249 12.40 8.45 19.79
N HIS A 250 11.67 9.53 19.48
CA HIS A 250 10.23 9.52 19.65
C HIS A 250 9.57 8.71 18.51
N PRO A 251 8.62 7.81 18.80
CA PRO A 251 8.02 6.95 17.77
C PRO A 251 7.20 7.72 16.71
N TYR A 252 6.58 8.86 17.08
CA TYR A 252 5.69 9.63 16.19
C TYR A 252 6.15 11.07 15.84
N LEU A 253 7.17 11.61 16.51
CA LEU A 253 7.58 13.01 16.33
C LEU A 253 8.78 13.06 15.38
N ARG A 254 8.54 13.44 14.14
CA ARG A 254 9.57 13.44 13.07
C ARG A 254 10.57 14.60 13.17
N HIS A 255 10.14 15.74 13.71
CA HIS A 255 10.94 16.98 13.74
C HIS A 255 11.34 17.34 15.17
N GLN A 256 11.96 16.39 15.87
CA GLN A 256 12.42 16.54 17.25
C GLN A 256 13.64 17.46 17.40
N TRP A 257 14.36 17.76 16.30
CA TRP A 257 15.52 18.66 16.30
C TRP A 257 15.23 20.06 16.82
N LYS A 258 13.97 20.51 16.77
CA LYS A 258 13.57 21.84 17.26
C LYS A 258 13.60 21.95 18.78
N TYR A 259 13.80 20.81 19.46
CA TYR A 259 13.93 20.71 20.92
C TYR A 259 15.36 20.39 21.35
N TYR A 260 16.34 20.36 20.43
CA TYR A 260 17.72 20.05 20.73
C TYR A 260 18.60 21.30 20.62
N ASP A 261 19.44 21.52 21.63
CA ASP A 261 20.51 22.52 21.58
C ASP A 261 21.86 21.84 21.33
N VAL A 262 22.75 22.53 20.62
CA VAL A 262 24.14 22.07 20.41
C VAL A 262 25.03 22.79 21.40
N ALA A 263 25.67 22.06 22.31
CA ALA A 263 26.68 22.63 23.19
C ALA A 263 27.86 23.16 22.36
N GLN A 264 28.35 24.37 22.66
CA GLN A 264 29.56 24.89 22.02
C GLN A 264 30.74 23.95 22.31
N ARG A 265 31.48 23.57 21.26
CA ARG A 265 32.72 22.81 21.41
C ARG A 265 33.76 23.73 22.06
N HIS A 266 34.20 23.39 23.26
CA HIS A 266 35.43 23.90 23.85
C HIS A 266 36.61 23.01 23.46
#